data_AF-A0A953DXM9-F1
#
_entry.id   AF-A0A953DXM9-F1
#
_cell.length_a   1.000
_cell.length_b   1.000
_cell.length_c   1.000
_cell.angle_alpha   90.00
_cell.angle_beta   90.00
_cell.angle_gamma   90.00
#
_symmetry.space_group_name_H-M   'P 1'
#
loop_
_entity.id
_entity.type
_entity.pdbx_description
1 polymer ?
#
loop_
_entity_poly.entity_id
_entity_poly.type
_entity_poly.pdbx_seq_one_letter_code
_entity_poly.pdbx_strand_id
1 'polypeptide(L)' 'ALLLEEKFNRTIECGFIFFVPREEIVPIDLTAERKMATLEMLTQMRQSIGLQLMPAPTDVRARCSGCEYRNYCADIF' A
#
# COMPACT_ATOMS: atom_id res chain seq x y z
N ALA A 1 9.06 -7.19 2.63
CA ALA A 1 10.28 -6.89 3.42
C ALA A 1 9.93 -6.61 4.88
N LEU A 2 9.34 -5.45 5.22
CA LEU A 2 9.20 -4.94 6.60
C LEU A 2 8.90 -6.00 7.68
N LEU A 3 7.84 -6.80 7.53
CA LEU A 3 7.45 -7.84 8.50
C LEU A 3 8.52 -8.92 8.72
N LEU A 4 9.22 -9.32 7.65
CA LEU A 4 10.30 -10.31 7.74
C LEU A 4 11.53 -9.69 8.40
N GLU A 5 11.85 -8.43 8.10
CA GLU A 5 12.97 -7.73 8.72
C GLU A 5 12.74 -7.57 10.23
N GLU A 6 11.51 -7.22 10.65
CA GLU A 6 11.11 -7.15 12.05
C GLU A 6 11.28 -8.49 12.76
N LYS A 7 10.81 -9.58 12.15
CA LYS A 7 10.86 -10.92 12.77
C LYS A 7 12.27 -11.51 12.83
N PHE A 8 13.07 -11.32 11.78
CA PHE A 8 14.35 -12.01 11.61
C PHE A 8 15.57 -11.12 11.84
N ASN A 9 15.37 -9.81 12.04
CA ASN A 9 16.42 -8.80 12.23
C ASN A 9 17.47 -8.84 11.10
N ARG A 10 17.00 -8.91 9.86
CA ARG A 10 17.82 -8.95 8.64
C ARG A 10 17.30 -7.94 7.64
N THR A 11 18.22 -7.28 6.93
CA THR A 11 17.88 -6.41 5.81
C THR A 11 17.52 -7.24 4.56
N ILE A 12 16.42 -6.89 3.90
CA ILE A 12 15.89 -7.52 2.70
C ILE A 12 15.81 -6.47 1.59
N GLU A 13 16.67 -6.58 0.60
CA GLU A 13 16.82 -5.57 -0.47
C GLU A 13 16.08 -5.93 -1.76
N CYS A 14 15.61 -7.18 -1.86
CA CYS A 14 14.89 -7.67 -3.04
C CYS A 14 13.69 -8.54 -2.65
N GLY A 15 12.73 -8.62 -3.56
CA GLY A 15 11.59 -9.53 -3.52
C GLY A 15 11.09 -9.79 -4.93
N PHE A 16 9.97 -10.49 -5.05
CA PHE A 16 9.36 -10.73 -6.34
C PHE A 16 7.83 -10.85 -6.22
N ILE A 17 7.14 -10.60 -7.32
CA ILE A 17 5.74 -10.96 -7.52
C ILE A 17 5.70 -12.09 -8.54
N PHE A 18 5.00 -13.17 -8.21
CA PHE A 18 4.72 -14.24 -9.15
C PHE A 18 3.30 -14.08 -9.71
N PHE A 19 3.20 -13.79 -11.00
CA PHE A 19 1.94 -13.71 -11.73
C PHE A 19 1.53 -15.11 -12.20
N VAL A 20 0.75 -15.81 -11.37
CA VAL A 20 0.28 -17.19 -11.64
C VAL A 20 -0.30 -17.37 -13.04
N PRO A 21 -1.21 -16.52 -13.56
CA PRO A 21 -1.81 -16.75 -14.88
C PRO A 21 -0.82 -16.66 -16.05
N ARG A 22 0.32 -16.02 -15.84
CA ARG A 22 1.37 -15.81 -16.85
C ARG A 22 2.63 -16.64 -16.57
N GLU A 23 2.65 -17.37 -15.45
CA GLU A 23 3.82 -18.07 -14.93
C GLU A 23 5.08 -17.19 -14.87
N GLU A 24 4.88 -15.90 -14.57
CA GLU A 24 5.91 -14.87 -14.70
C GLU A 24 6.38 -14.39 -13.31
N ILE A 25 7.69 -14.32 -13.11
CA ILE A 25 8.30 -13.74 -11.92
C ILE A 25 8.78 -12.32 -12.26
N VAL A 26 8.25 -11.33 -11.55
CA VAL A 26 8.71 -9.94 -11.65
C VAL A 26 9.52 -9.59 -10.40
N PRO A 27 10.83 -9.34 -10.52
CA PRO A 27 11.66 -8.93 -9.40
C PRO A 27 11.30 -7.51 -8.96
N ILE A 28 11.44 -7.24 -7.66
CA ILE A 28 11.17 -5.94 -7.06
C ILE A 28 12.34 -5.55 -6.18
N ASP A 29 12.90 -4.38 -6.47
CA ASP A 29 13.85 -3.74 -5.58
C ASP A 29 13.13 -3.14 -4.36
N LEU A 30 13.56 -3.58 -3.18
CA LEU A 30 13.05 -3.17 -1.88
C LEU A 30 14.04 -2.20 -1.23
N THR A 31 14.21 -1.04 -1.86
CA THR A 31 15.10 0.03 -1.39
C THR A 31 14.66 0.56 -0.03
N ALA A 32 15.61 1.16 0.70
CA ALA A 32 15.33 1.82 1.98
C ALA A 32 14.26 2.92 1.84
N GLU A 33 14.30 3.69 0.75
CA GLU A 33 13.31 4.73 0.44
C GLU A 33 11.89 4.18 0.36
N ARG A 34 11.68 3.07 -0.38
CA ARG A 34 10.36 2.43 -0.50
C ARG A 34 9.85 1.92 0.84
N LYS A 35 10.75 1.39 1.68
CA LYS A 35 10.42 0.92 3.04
C LYS A 35 10.01 2.08 3.94
N MET A 36 10.75 3.19 3.93
CA MET A 36 10.42 4.39 4.70
C MET A 36 9.08 4.98 4.26
N ALA A 37 8.86 5.16 2.95
CA ALA A 37 7.59 5.65 2.43
C ALA A 37 6.41 4.75 2.86
N THR A 38 6.61 3.43 2.87
CA THR A 38 5.61 2.47 3.37
C THR A 38 5.31 2.68 4.86
N LEU A 39 6.32 2.87 5.70
CA LEU A 39 6.15 3.13 7.13
C LEU A 39 5.45 4.48 7.40
N GLU A 40 5.77 5.51 6.62
CA GLU A 40 5.09 6.81 6.69
C GLU A 40 3.61 6.69 6.34
N MET A 41 3.27 6.00 5.24
CA MET A 41 1.87 5.73 4.86
C MET A 41 1.13 4.96 5.96
N LEU A 42 1.75 3.92 6.55
CA LEU A 42 1.14 3.18 7.66
C LEU A 42 0.89 4.07 8.88
N THR A 43 1.80 5.01 9.16
CA THR A 43 1.65 5.96 10.27
C THR A 43 0.48 6.90 10.02
N GLN A 44 0.38 7.48 8.82
CA GLN A 44 -0.73 8.36 8.42
C GLN A 44 -2.07 7.62 8.49
N MET A 45 -2.16 6.38 7.96
CA MET A 45 -3.37 5.58 8.04
C MET A 45 -3.83 5.34 9.49
N ARG A 46 -2.90 4.99 10.39
CA ARG A 46 -3.21 4.80 11.81
C ARG A 46 -3.70 6.08 12.48
N GLN A 47 -3.08 7.22 12.15
CA GLN A 47 -3.52 8.53 12.65
C GLN A 47 -4.92 8.89 12.14
N SER A 48 -5.20 8.71 10.85
CA SER A 48 -6.51 8.95 10.26
C SER A 48 -7.59 8.11 10.93
N ILE A 49 -7.33 6.82 11.18
CA ILE A 49 -8.26 5.94 11.91
C ILE A 49 -8.50 6.45 13.33
N GLY A 50 -7.42 6.77 14.07
CA GLY A 50 -7.52 7.23 15.46
C GLY A 50 -8.25 8.57 15.61
N LEU A 51 -8.12 9.46 14.62
CA LEU A 51 -8.77 10.77 14.58
C LEU A 51 -10.11 10.76 13.82
N GLN A 52 -10.54 9.59 13.31
CA GLN A 52 -11.73 9.43 12.47
C GLN A 52 -11.76 10.38 11.26
N LEU A 53 -10.59 10.65 10.68
CA LEU A 53 -10.44 11.50 9.51
C LEU A 53 -10.55 10.65 8.24
N MET A 54 -11.45 11.04 7.35
CA MET A 54 -11.48 10.49 6.00
C MET A 54 -10.31 11.03 5.19
N PRO A 55 -9.65 10.20 4.36
CA PRO A 55 -8.64 10.68 3.43
C PRO A 55 -9.27 11.59 2.37
N ALA A 56 -8.46 12.45 1.76
CA ALA A 56 -8.87 13.22 0.59
C ALA A 56 -9.28 12.29 -0.57
N PRO A 57 -10.12 12.75 -1.51
CA PRO A 57 -10.46 11.98 -2.69
C PRO A 57 -9.22 11.61 -3.51
N THR A 58 -9.27 10.47 -4.18
CA THR A 58 -8.20 10.08 -5.12
C THR A 58 -8.23 10.95 -6.36
N ASP A 59 -7.05 11.39 -6.82
CA ASP A 59 -6.89 12.08 -8.10
C ASP A 59 -7.21 11.17 -9.30
N VAL A 60 -7.16 9.84 -9.11
CA VAL A 60 -7.37 8.85 -10.18
C VAL A 60 -8.81 8.35 -10.14
N ARG A 61 -9.74 9.11 -10.73
CA ARG A 61 -11.18 8.82 -10.73
C ARG A 61 -11.56 7.41 -11.24
N ALA A 62 -10.77 6.84 -12.15
CA ALA A 62 -10.97 5.47 -12.61
C ALA A 62 -10.94 4.43 -11.47
N ARG A 63 -10.19 4.68 -10.38
CA ARG A 63 -10.15 3.80 -9.20
C ARG A 63 -11.49 3.73 -8.46
N CYS A 64 -12.34 4.76 -8.57
CA CYS A 64 -13.66 4.76 -7.96
C CYS A 64 -14.64 3.76 -8.60
N SER A 65 -14.36 3.26 -9.81
CA SER A 65 -15.25 2.33 -10.53
C SER A 65 -15.31 0.94 -9.89
N GLY A 66 -14.19 0.46 -9.35
CA GLY A 66 -14.08 -0.84 -8.66
C GLY A 66 -13.87 -0.72 -7.14
N CYS A 67 -14.22 0.42 -6.56
CA CYS A 67 -14.06 0.65 -5.12
C CYS A 67 -15.32 0.19 -4.37
N GLU A 68 -15.16 -0.77 -3.47
CA GLU A 68 -16.24 -1.29 -2.62
C GLU A 68 -16.82 -0.23 -1.66
N TYR A 69 -16.07 0.84 -1.39
CA TYR A 69 -16.52 1.96 -0.56
C TYR A 69 -17.26 3.05 -1.33
N ARG A 70 -17.48 2.88 -2.65
CA ARG A 70 -18.11 3.89 -3.51
C ARG A 70 -19.44 4.41 -2.96
N ASN A 71 -20.28 3.53 -2.44
CA ASN A 71 -21.62 3.87 -1.93
C ASN A 71 -21.59 4.66 -0.60
N TYR A 72 -20.44 4.74 0.05
CA TYR A 72 -20.25 5.40 1.35
C TYR A 72 -19.33 6.62 1.27
N CYS A 73 -18.67 6.82 0.12
CA CYS A 73 -17.73 7.92 -0.09
C CYS A 73 -18.50 9.18 -0.48
N ALA A 74 -18.31 10.25 0.31
CA ALA A 74 -18.95 11.54 0.07
C ALA A 74 -18.34 12.33 -1.11
N ASP A 75 -17.22 11.86 -1.68
CA ASP A 75 -16.46 12.56 -2.72
C ASP A 75 -16.69 12.03 -4.15
N ILE A 76 -17.73 11.21 -4.34
CA ILE A 76 -18.16 10.68 -5.64
C ILE A 76 -19.46 11.38 -6.04
N PHE A 77 -19.40 12.07 -7.19
CA PHE A 77 -20.53 12.77 -7.82
C PHE A 77 -20.83 12.15 -9.18
#